data_AF-A0A945KAK3-F1
#
_entry.id   AF-A0A945KAK3-F1
#
_cell.length_a   1.000
_cell.length_b   1.000
_cell.length_c   1.000
_cell.angle_alpha   90.00
_cell.angle_beta   90.00
_cell.angle_gamma   90.00
#
_symmetry.space_group_name_H-M   'P 1'
#
loop_
_entity.id
_entity.type
_entity.pdbx_description
1 polymer ?
#
loop_
_entity_poly.entity_id
_entity_poly.type
_entity_poly.pdbx_seq_one_letter_code
_entity_poly.pdbx_strand_id
1 'polypeptide(L)' 'TAMELKPKVLFAPLFVAIAGGNSGYSMPDSMAILGPDMTRARLRSGIDVLGGVSKKAAKRLEKEFASLSAS' A
#
# COMPACT_ATOMS: atom_id res chain seq x y z
N THR A 1 -17.48 1.16 7.60
CA THR A 1 -16.64 2.32 7.24
C THR A 1 -15.26 1.81 6.87
N ALA A 2 -14.78 2.11 5.67
CA ALA A 2 -13.54 1.57 5.11
C ALA A 2 -12.31 1.96 5.95
N MET A 3 -11.73 0.98 6.64
CA MET A 3 -10.45 0.98 7.39
C MET A 3 -10.23 2.02 8.53
N GLU A 4 -11.05 3.06 8.69
CA GLU A 4 -10.99 4.05 9.81
C GLU A 4 -9.59 4.65 10.06
N LEU A 5 -8.77 4.70 9.01
CA LEU A 5 -7.37 5.12 9.07
C LEU A 5 -7.22 6.59 8.71
N LYS A 6 -6.48 7.34 9.53
CA LYS A 6 -6.10 8.73 9.18
C LYS A 6 -5.13 8.70 8.00
N PRO A 7 -5.25 9.60 7.00
CA PRO A 7 -4.39 9.61 5.81
C PRO A 7 -2.89 9.64 6.13
N LYS A 8 -2.49 10.38 7.17
CA LYS A 8 -1.09 10.47 7.60
C LYS A 8 -0.48 9.11 7.96
N VAL A 9 -1.26 8.21 8.54
CA VAL A 9 -0.81 6.87 8.93
C VAL A 9 -0.66 5.98 7.69
N LEU A 10 -1.53 6.15 6.70
CA LEU A 10 -1.44 5.45 5.41
C LEU A 10 -0.24 5.93 4.58
N PHE A 11 0.04 7.24 4.56
CA PHE A 11 1.09 7.79 3.71
C PHE A 11 2.51 7.48 4.17
N ALA A 12 2.75 7.37 5.48
CA ALA A 12 4.08 7.06 6.01
C ALA A 12 4.74 5.81 5.37
N PRO A 13 4.09 4.63 5.33
CA PRO A 13 4.65 3.46 4.65
C PRO A 13 4.68 3.62 3.11
N LEU A 14 3.76 4.40 2.52
CA LEU A 14 3.77 4.65 1.07
C LEU A 14 4.96 5.50 0.62
N PHE A 15 5.35 6.51 1.39
CA PHE A 15 6.55 7.29 1.09
C PHE A 15 7.80 6.41 1.09
N VAL A 16 7.92 5.52 2.07
CA VAL A 16 9.07 4.60 2.15
C VAL A 16 9.07 3.63 0.97
N ALA A 17 7.91 3.02 0.66
CA ALA A 17 7.82 2.04 -0.42
C ALA A 17 7.98 2.66 -1.82
N ILE A 18 7.42 3.85 -2.07
CA ILE A 18 7.40 4.48 -3.39
C ILE A 18 8.59 5.40 -3.59
N ALA A 19 8.92 6.26 -2.63
CA ALA A 19 9.96 7.28 -2.76
C ALA A 19 11.30 6.88 -2.10
N GLY A 20 11.34 5.79 -1.32
CA GLY A 20 12.56 5.35 -0.63
C GLY A 20 12.94 6.19 0.59
N GLY A 21 12.05 7.08 1.03
CA GLY A 21 12.29 8.01 2.14
C GLY A 21 11.04 8.25 2.97
N ASN A 22 11.16 9.06 4.01
CA ASN A 22 10.06 9.43 4.92
C ASN A 22 9.27 10.66 4.47
N SER A 23 9.67 11.27 3.34
CA SER A 23 8.97 12.35 2.66
C SER A 23 9.19 12.24 1.15
N GLY A 24 8.37 12.94 0.39
CA GLY A 24 8.45 12.94 -1.07
C GLY A 24 7.53 13.98 -1.67
N TYR A 25 7.45 13.97 -3.00
CA TYR A 25 6.46 14.75 -3.74
C TYR A 25 5.03 14.23 -3.46
N SER A 26 4.02 14.90 -4.00
CA SER A 26 2.63 14.43 -3.98
C SER A 26 2.53 12.95 -4.34
N MET A 27 1.99 12.14 -3.42
CA MET A 27 1.92 10.68 -3.56
C MET A 27 1.08 10.22 -4.77
N PRO A 28 -0.13 10.76 -4.99
CA PRO A 28 -0.92 10.42 -6.17
C PRO A 28 -0.18 10.73 -7.48
N ASP A 29 0.48 11.88 -7.57
CA ASP A 29 1.20 12.28 -8.79
C ASP A 29 2.42 11.41 -9.04
N SER A 30 3.16 11.07 -7.98
CA SER A 30 4.30 10.16 -8.06
C SER A 30 3.89 8.78 -8.58
N MET A 31 2.76 8.25 -8.11
CA MET A 31 2.22 6.95 -8.56
C MET A 31 1.68 7.03 -10.00
N ALA A 32 1.10 8.16 -10.40
CA ALA A 32 0.66 8.40 -11.77
C ALA A 32 1.85 8.45 -12.75
N ILE A 33 2.94 9.12 -12.38
CA ILE A 33 4.17 9.22 -13.17
C ILE A 33 4.86 7.85 -13.30
N LEU A 34 4.94 7.08 -12.21
CA LEU A 34 5.52 5.73 -12.23
C LEU A 34 4.68 4.73 -13.02
N GLY A 35 3.37 4.95 -13.08
CA GLY A 35 2.42 4.03 -13.66
C GLY A 35 2.10 2.82 -12.76
N PRO A 36 1.11 2.02 -13.15
CA PRO A 36 0.53 0.98 -12.30
C PRO A 36 1.50 -0.17 -11.99
N ASP A 37 2.34 -0.57 -12.93
CA ASP A 37 3.22 -1.72 -12.75
C ASP A 37 4.38 -1.43 -11.79
N MET A 38 5.09 -0.32 -12.00
CA MET A 38 6.17 0.09 -11.11
C MET A 38 5.66 0.39 -9.70
N THR A 39 4.48 1.02 -9.59
CA THR A 39 3.84 1.27 -8.30
C THR A 39 3.57 -0.04 -7.56
N ARG A 40 2.98 -1.05 -8.22
CA ARG A 40 2.72 -2.36 -7.61
C ARG A 40 4.00 -3.11 -7.26
N ALA A 41 5.01 -3.07 -8.13
CA ALA A 41 6.29 -3.72 -7.89
C ALA A 41 6.99 -3.16 -6.64
N ARG A 42 6.99 -1.83 -6.47
CA ARG A 42 7.55 -1.15 -5.30
C ARG A 42 6.79 -1.50 -4.01
N LEU A 43 5.46 -1.51 -4.05
CA LEU A 43 4.64 -1.91 -2.91
C LEU A 43 4.90 -3.36 -2.49
N ARG A 44 4.98 -4.28 -3.45
CA ARG A 44 5.32 -5.70 -3.20
C ARG A 44 6.70 -5.83 -2.58
N SER A 45 7.70 -5.17 -3.15
CA SER A 45 9.05 -5.15 -2.61
C SER A 45 9.09 -4.63 -1.17
N GLY A 46 8.35 -3.57 -0.85
CA GLY A 46 8.27 -3.05 0.51
C GLY A 46 7.65 -4.05 1.50
N ILE A 47 6.59 -4.75 1.07
CA ILE A 47 5.94 -5.81 1.87
C ILE A 47 6.90 -6.98 2.10
N ASP A 48 7.63 -7.41 1.07
CA ASP A 48 8.58 -8.52 1.15
C ASP A 48 9.74 -8.21 2.11
N VAL A 49 10.26 -6.98 2.09
CA VAL A 49 11.29 -6.50 3.03
C VAL A 49 10.80 -6.55 4.48
N LEU A 50 9.51 -6.30 4.72
CA LEU A 50 8.89 -6.39 6.05
C LEU A 50 8.57 -7.84 6.49
N GLY A 51 9.00 -8.84 5.71
CA GLY A 51 8.79 -10.26 6.01
C GLY A 51 7.58 -10.88 5.30
N GLY A 52 6.96 -10.15 4.37
CA GLY A 52 5.86 -10.66 3.55
C GLY A 52 4.56 -10.87 4.33
N VAL A 53 3.63 -11.62 3.73
CA VAL A 53 2.33 -11.93 4.32
C VAL A 53 2.16 -13.45 4.39
N SER A 54 1.82 -13.98 5.57
CA SER A 54 1.52 -15.41 5.71
C SER A 54 0.24 -15.80 4.96
N LYS A 55 0.12 -17.06 4.53
CA LYS A 55 -1.08 -17.57 3.84
C LYS A 55 -2.38 -17.29 4.61
N LYS A 56 -2.36 -17.42 5.94
CA LYS A 56 -3.52 -17.13 6.80
C LYS A 56 -3.87 -15.64 6.81
N ALA A 57 -2.86 -14.76 6.87
CA ALA A 57 -3.07 -13.32 6.82
C ALA A 57 -3.56 -12.86 5.44
N ALA A 58 -3.01 -13.41 4.36
CA ALA A 58 -3.44 -13.11 2.99
C ALA A 58 -4.92 -13.42 2.77
N LYS A 59 -5.38 -14.61 3.18
CA LYS A 59 -6.80 -14.99 3.09
C LYS A 59 -7.73 -14.07 3.89
N ARG A 60 -7.27 -13.58 5.04
CA ARG A 60 -8.01 -12.59 5.84
C ARG A 60 -8.11 -11.25 5.10
N LEU A 61 -6.99 -10.75 4.55
CA LEU A 61 -6.94 -9.51 3.80
C LEU A 61 -7.79 -9.57 2.52
N GLU A 62 -7.82 -10.70 1.81
CA GLU A 62 -8.70 -10.91 0.65
C GLU A 62 -10.18 -10.80 1.03
N LYS A 63 -10.58 -11.38 2.17
CA LYS A 63 -11.96 -11.28 2.68
C LYS A 63 -12.32 -9.85 3.07
N GLU A 64 -11.42 -9.15 3.77
CA GLU A 64 -11.61 -7.74 4.13
C GLU A 64 -11.69 -6.86 2.88
N PHE A 65 -10.82 -7.07 1.90
CA PHE A 65 -10.84 -6.35 0.62
C PHE A 65 -12.13 -6.57 -0.17
N ALA A 66 -12.64 -7.80 -0.23
CA ALA A 66 -13.93 -8.08 -0.86
C ALA A 66 -15.10 -7.35 -0.16
N SER A 67 -15.05 -7.23 1.17
CA SER A 67 -16.06 -6.48 1.93
C SER A 67 -16.00 -4.98 1.70
N LEU A 68 -14.81 -4.44 1.42
CA LEU A 68 -14.60 -3.04 1.06
C LEU A 68 -15.17 -2.70 -0.33
N SER A 69 -15.11 -3.62 -1.30
CA SER A 69 -15.69 -3.40 -2.63
C SER A 69 -17.22 -3.53 -2.69
N ALA A 70 -17.83 -4.14 -1.67
CA ALA A 70 -19.27 -4.37 -1.60
C ALA A 70 -20.01 -3.29 -0.78
N SER A 71 -19.28 -2.33 -0.18
CA SER A 71 -19.80 -1.22 0.61
C SER A 71 -19.67 0.09 -0.15
#